data_AF-A0A9N9PDH5-F1
#
_entry.id   AF-A0A9N9PDH5-F1
#
_cell.length_a   1.000
_cell.length_b   1.000
_cell.length_c   1.000
_cell.angle_alpha   90.00
_cell.angle_beta   90.00
_cell.angle_gamma   90.00
#
_symmetry.space_group_name_H-M   'P 1'
#
loop_
_entity.id
_entity.type
_entity.pdbx_description
1 polymer ?
#
loop_
_entity_poly.entity_id
_entity_poly.type
_entity_poly.pdbx_seq_one_letter_code
_entity_poly.pdbx_strand_id
1 'polypeptide(L)' 'AGNKGTAYTFITPEQDRYAMDIVKALKLSGGHVSPELQQLADGKGLERLDEARDLVKKAQRK' A
#
# COMPACT_ATOMS: atom_id res chain seq x y z
N ALA A 1 -22.40 -11.82 22.34
CA ALA A 1 -21.46 -11.27 21.34
C ALA A 1 -21.03 -12.40 20.43
N GLY A 2 -20.99 -12.22 19.09
CA GLY A 2 -20.71 -13.33 18.16
C GLY A 2 -21.29 -13.18 16.74
N ASN A 3 -21.94 -12.06 16.43
CA ASN A 3 -22.46 -11.83 15.08
C ASN A 3 -21.32 -11.41 14.15
N LYS A 4 -21.23 -12.04 12.98
CA LYS A 4 -20.31 -11.63 11.92
C LYS A 4 -20.84 -10.35 11.28
N GLY A 5 -19.96 -9.36 11.13
CA GLY A 5 -20.23 -8.13 10.38
C GLY A 5 -19.56 -8.17 9.01
N THR A 6 -20.11 -7.41 8.07
CA THR A 6 -19.50 -7.19 6.74
C THR A 6 -19.09 -5.73 6.64
N ALA A 7 -17.84 -5.49 6.25
CA ALA A 7 -17.30 -4.16 6.01
C ALA A 7 -16.95 -4.00 4.54
N TYR A 8 -17.42 -2.90 3.93
CA TYR A 8 -17.08 -2.51 2.56
C TYR A 8 -16.20 -1.27 2.61
N THR A 9 -15.16 -1.25 1.79
CA THR A 9 -14.24 -0.11 1.68
C THR A 9 -14.09 0.24 0.22
N PHE A 10 -14.34 1.51 -0.10
CA PHE A 10 -14.05 2.08 -1.41
C PHE A 10 -12.73 2.86 -1.31
N ILE A 11 -11.83 2.62 -2.26
CA ILE A 11 -10.54 3.30 -2.34
C ILE A 11 -10.27 3.69 -3.78
N THR A 12 -9.71 4.89 -3.99
CA THR A 12 -9.29 5.37 -5.31
C THR A 12 -7.76 5.37 -5.43
N PRO A 13 -7.19 5.43 -6.65
CA PRO A 13 -5.74 5.48 -6.84
C PRO A 13 -5.03 6.65 -6.14
N GLU A 14 -5.73 7.77 -5.90
CA GLU A 14 -5.21 8.95 -5.20
C GLU A 14 -5.07 8.74 -3.68
N GLN A 15 -5.60 7.62 -3.17
CA GLN A 15 -5.57 7.22 -1.77
C GLN A 15 -4.53 6.13 -1.50
N ASP A 16 -3.55 5.97 -2.40
CA ASP A 16 -2.44 5.00 -2.34
C ASP A 16 -1.76 4.88 -0.96
N ARG A 17 -1.59 6.01 -0.25
CA ARG A 17 -1.01 6.06 1.10
C ARG A 17 -1.70 5.15 2.13
N TYR A 18 -2.97 4.81 1.93
CA TYR A 18 -3.72 3.94 2.86
C TYR A 18 -3.72 2.48 2.40
N ALA A 19 -3.31 2.18 1.16
CA ALA A 19 -3.43 0.84 0.59
C ALA A 19 -2.54 -0.17 1.32
N MET A 20 -1.31 0.20 1.72
CA MET A 20 -0.43 -0.69 2.50
C MET A 20 -1.07 -1.14 3.82
N ASP A 21 -1.68 -0.22 4.57
CA ASP A 21 -2.29 -0.55 5.85
C ASP A 21 -3.55 -1.41 5.69
N ILE A 22 -4.37 -1.13 4.66
CA ILE A 22 -5.55 -1.95 4.33
C ILE A 22 -5.12 -3.38 3.96
N VAL A 23 -4.10 -3.54 3.10
CA VAL A 23 -3.54 -4.86 2.74
C VAL A 23 -3.05 -5.60 3.97
N LYS A 24 -2.32 -4.92 4.87
CA LYS A 24 -1.81 -5.51 6.11
C LYS A 24 -2.94 -5.97 7.03
N ALA A 25 -3.96 -5.13 7.21
CA ALA A 25 -5.13 -5.47 8.03
C ALA A 25 -5.90 -6.68 7.46
N LEU A 26 -6.09 -6.75 6.14
CA LEU A 26 -6.74 -7.89 5.49
C LEU A 26 -5.93 -9.18 5.67
N LYS A 27 -4.60 -9.15 5.45
CA LYS A 27 -3.74 -10.32 5.66
C LYS A 27 -3.77 -10.82 7.11
N LEU A 28 -3.69 -9.90 8.09
CA LEU A 28 -3.73 -10.25 9.51
C LEU A 28 -5.09 -10.80 9.97
N SER A 29 -6.18 -10.33 9.35
CA SER A 29 -7.53 -10.81 9.64
C SER A 29 -7.93 -12.06 8.84
N GLY A 30 -7.07 -12.53 7.93
CA GLY A 30 -7.40 -13.63 7.01
C GLY A 30 -8.41 -13.23 5.92
N GLY A 31 -8.61 -11.94 5.69
CA GLY A 31 -9.45 -11.39 4.64
C GLY A 31 -8.80 -11.48 3.25
N HIS A 32 -9.63 -11.49 2.22
CA HIS A 32 -9.18 -11.50 0.83
C HIS A 32 -8.59 -10.15 0.43
N VAL A 33 -7.39 -10.14 -0.14
CA VAL A 33 -6.76 -8.96 -0.75
C VAL A 33 -6.92 -9.05 -2.26
N SER A 34 -7.57 -8.05 -2.88
CA SER A 34 -7.70 -8.02 -4.34
C SER A 34 -6.36 -7.68 -5.02
N PRO A 35 -6.10 -8.19 -6.24
CA PRO A 35 -4.89 -7.85 -6.99
C PRO A 35 -4.71 -6.34 -7.22
N GLU A 36 -5.80 -5.63 -7.50
CA GLU A 36 -5.79 -4.17 -7.72
C GLU A 36 -5.40 -3.41 -6.45
N LEU A 37 -5.88 -3.85 -5.27
CA LEU A 37 -5.49 -3.27 -3.99
C LEU A 37 -4.02 -3.55 -3.66
N GLN A 38 -3.55 -4.77 -3.96
CA GLN A 38 -2.13 -5.12 -3.80
C GLN A 38 -1.26 -4.25 -4.72
N GLN A 39 -1.65 -4.09 -5.98
CA GLN A 39 -0.98 -3.21 -6.93
C GLN A 39 -0.98 -1.74 -6.47
N LEU A 40 -2.09 -1.27 -5.88
CA LEU A 40 -2.17 0.08 -5.31
C LEU A 40 -1.25 0.25 -4.09
N ALA A 41 -1.10 -0.78 -3.27
CA ALA A 41 -0.17 -0.78 -2.14
C ALA A 41 1.31 -0.86 -2.57
N ASP A 42 1.58 -1.56 -3.67
CA ASP A 42 2.92 -1.70 -4.26
C ASP A 42 3.32 -0.45 -5.08
N GLY A 43 2.33 0.33 -5.54
CA GLY A 43 2.47 1.43 -6.49
C GLY A 43 2.84 2.80 -5.87
N LYS A 44 3.64 3.56 -6.63
CA LYS A 44 4.10 4.96 -6.44
C LYS A 44 4.95 5.29 -5.21
N GLY A 45 4.83 4.58 -4.09
CA GLY A 45 5.69 4.81 -2.92
C GLY A 45 7.14 4.37 -3.17
N LEU A 46 7.33 3.16 -3.68
CA LEU A 46 8.65 2.56 -3.89
C LEU A 46 9.43 3.23 -5.02
N GLU A 47 8.81 3.49 -6.18
CA GLU A 47 9.49 4.17 -7.31
C GLU A 47 10.04 5.54 -6.89
N ARG A 48 9.25 6.34 -6.17
CA ARG A 48 9.69 7.65 -5.65
C ARG A 48 10.83 7.53 -4.63
N LEU A 49 10.82 6.49 -3.80
CA LEU A 49 11.88 6.24 -2.81
C LEU A 49 13.15 5.72 -3.46
N ASP A 50 13.04 4.87 -4.48
CA ASP A 50 14.16 4.38 -5.27
C ASP A 50 14.81 5.53 -6.05
N GLU A 51 14.00 6.39 -6.69
CA GLU A 51 14.47 7.62 -7.36
C GLU A 51 15.14 8.58 -6.37
N ALA A 52 14.51 8.84 -5.22
CA ALA A 52 15.08 9.71 -4.18
C ALA A 52 16.40 9.15 -3.63
N ARG A 53 16.45 7.84 -3.38
CA ARG A 53 17.67 7.15 -2.93
C ARG A 53 18.79 7.26 -3.97
N ASP A 54 18.47 7.10 -5.25
CA ASP A 54 19.46 7.15 -6.33
C ASP A 54 19.97 8.58 -6.56
N LEU A 55 19.13 9.61 -6.36
CA LEU A 55 19.55 11.00 -6.33
C LEU A 55 20.49 11.29 -5.15
N VAL A 56 20.17 10.82 -3.94
CA VAL A 56 21.03 10.98 -2.76
C VAL A 56 22.40 10.32 -2.98
N LYS A 57 22.44 9.13 -3.56
CA LYS A 57 23.70 8.43 -3.88
C LYS A 57 24.54 9.16 -4.93
N LYS A 58 23.92 9.81 -5.92
CA LYS A 58 24.62 10.65 -6.92
C LYS A 58 25.19 11.92 -6.29
N ALA A 59 24.45 12.55 -5.38
CA ALA A 59 24.90 13.74 -4.67
C ALA A 59 26.08 13.46 -3.73
N GLN A 60 26.11 12.29 -3.08
CA GLN A 60 27.19 11.88 -2.17
C GLN A 60 28.48 11.40 -2.89
N ARG A 61 28.45 11.21 -4.21
CA ARG A 61 29.62 10.79 -5.02
C ARG A 61 30.37 11.94 -5.69
N LYS A 62 29.93 13.19 -5.48
CA LYS A 62 30.55 14.41 -6.00
C LYS A 62 31.26 15.15 -4.88
#